data_AF-A0A8J6SR09-F1
#
_entry.id   AF-A0A8J6SR09-F1
#
_cell.length_a   1.000
_cell.length_b   1.000
_cell.length_c   1.000
_cell.angle_alpha   90.00
_cell.angle_beta   90.00
_cell.angle_gamma   90.00
#
_symmetry.space_group_name_H-M   'P 1'
#
loop_
_entity.id
_entity.type
_entity.pdbx_description
1 polymer ?
#
loop_
_entity_poly.entity_id
_entity_poly.type
_entity_poly.pdbx_seq_one_letter_code
_entity_poly.pdbx_strand_id
1 'polypeptide(L)'
;MLQPKEPAKELGQQARQQYLLQSRQIIGQPDLDYSTLYQRFAENDWAAIKLDEAVVMAALKAGITPKTTVNMLHQGPYVQYQVHVRQVPVLAMSQYARGTVIQVMHQLLKDRRRGSGCNSSVDQYDHQSSMKLS
;
A
#
# COMPACT_ATOMS: atom_id res chain seq x y z
N MET A 1 21.66 -14.91 12.29
CA MET A 1 21.10 -13.72 11.62
C MET A 1 20.18 -14.18 10.51
N LEU A 2 18.97 -13.63 10.42
CA LEU A 2 18.07 -13.92 9.31
C LEU A 2 18.64 -13.33 8.02
N GLN A 3 18.68 -14.14 6.97
CA GLN A 3 19.13 -13.73 5.65
C GLN A 3 17.98 -13.87 4.65
N PRO A 4 17.70 -12.83 3.86
CA PRO A 4 16.70 -12.93 2.81
C PRO A 4 17.18 -13.87 1.70
N LYS A 5 16.26 -14.65 1.12
CA LYS A 5 16.54 -15.41 -0.09
C LYS A 5 16.69 -14.46 -1.27
N GLU A 6 17.76 -14.55 -2.05
CA GLU A 6 17.90 -13.71 -3.25
C GLU A 6 16.90 -14.10 -4.37
N PRO A 7 16.32 -13.13 -5.10
CA PRO A 7 15.42 -13.42 -6.19
C PRO A 7 16.20 -13.99 -7.37
N ALA A 8 15.80 -15.17 -7.84
CA ALA A 8 16.50 -15.86 -8.93
C ALA A 8 16.32 -15.23 -10.32
N LYS A 9 15.35 -14.32 -10.48
CA LYS A 9 14.98 -13.71 -11.77
C LYS A 9 15.01 -12.20 -11.65
N GLU A 10 15.34 -11.55 -12.76
CA GLU A 10 15.39 -10.08 -12.87
C GLU A 10 14.09 -9.42 -12.43
N LEU A 11 12.93 -9.97 -12.82
CA LEU A 11 11.62 -9.47 -12.38
C LEU A 11 11.47 -9.44 -10.85
N GLY A 12 12.03 -10.44 -10.16
CA GLY A 12 12.03 -10.49 -8.69
C GLY A 12 12.98 -9.45 -8.08
N GLN A 13 14.14 -9.22 -8.71
CA GLN A 13 15.09 -8.20 -8.29
C GLN A 13 14.50 -6.79 -8.44
N GLN A 14 13.87 -6.50 -9.58
CA GLN A 14 13.18 -5.23 -9.81
C GLN A 14 12.04 -5.01 -8.81
N ALA A 15 11.20 -6.03 -8.57
CA ALA A 15 10.12 -5.94 -7.60
C ALA A 15 10.64 -5.68 -6.17
N ARG A 16 11.77 -6.30 -5.78
CA ARG A 16 12.44 -6.04 -4.50
C ARG A 16 12.95 -4.60 -4.41
N GLN A 17 13.60 -4.11 -5.46
CA GLN A 17 14.10 -2.73 -5.48
C GLN A 17 12.96 -1.72 -5.35
N GLN A 18 11.82 -1.97 -6.03
CA GLN A 18 10.62 -1.14 -5.90
C GLN A 18 10.04 -1.18 -4.49
N TYR A 19 9.93 -2.37 -3.87
CA TYR A 19 9.48 -2.49 -2.48
C TYR A 19 10.41 -1.72 -1.52
N LEU A 20 11.73 -1.89 -1.69
CA LEU A 20 12.74 -1.21 -0.87
C LEU A 20 12.65 0.31 -1.03
N LEU A 21 12.47 0.82 -2.25
CA LEU A 21 12.34 2.24 -2.53
C LEU A 21 11.14 2.85 -1.78
N GLN A 22 9.97 2.21 -1.84
CA GLN A 22 8.79 2.66 -1.09
C GLN A 22 9.04 2.59 0.43
N SER A 23 9.65 1.51 0.90
CA SER A 23 9.96 1.32 2.33
C SER A 23 10.90 2.40 2.86
N ARG A 24 11.94 2.77 2.11
CA ARG A 24 12.86 3.86 2.47
C ARG A 24 12.14 5.18 2.68
N GLN A 25 11.22 5.51 1.77
CA GLN A 25 10.42 6.73 1.86
C GLN A 25 9.49 6.72 3.07
N ILE A 26 8.83 5.59 3.35
CA ILE A 26 7.92 5.42 4.49
C ILE A 26 8.66 5.49 5.83
N ILE A 27 9.83 4.85 5.92
CA ILE A 27 10.64 4.77 7.15
C ILE A 27 11.45 6.07 7.36
N GLY A 28 11.67 6.85 6.30
CA GLY A 28 12.53 8.05 6.35
C GLY A 28 14.02 7.72 6.43
N GLN A 29 14.44 6.58 5.86
CA GLN A 29 15.84 6.13 5.85
C GLN A 29 16.27 5.83 4.41
N PRO A 30 16.88 6.79 3.69
CA PRO A 30 17.20 6.64 2.26
C PRO A 30 18.25 5.55 1.98
N ASP A 31 19.19 5.35 2.90
CA ASP A 31 20.30 4.40 2.74
C ASP A 31 19.98 3.00 3.27
N LEU A 32 18.74 2.75 3.73
CA LEU A 32 18.33 1.46 4.26
C LEU A 32 18.50 0.37 3.20
N ASP A 33 19.32 -0.63 3.43
CA ASP A 33 19.43 -1.79 2.55
C ASP A 33 18.33 -2.84 2.85
N TYR A 34 18.16 -3.77 1.91
CA TYR A 34 17.12 -4.79 2.04
C TYR A 34 17.40 -5.78 3.17
N SER A 35 18.66 -6.11 3.45
CA SER A 35 19.03 -7.05 4.51
C SER A 35 18.66 -6.52 5.89
N THR A 36 18.92 -5.24 6.14
CA THR A 36 18.57 -4.51 7.36
C THR A 36 17.05 -4.39 7.47
N LEU A 37 16.37 -4.04 6.37
CA LEU A 37 14.90 -4.02 6.35
C LEU A 37 14.32 -5.40 6.70
N TYR A 38 14.88 -6.46 6.11
CA TYR A 38 14.45 -7.83 6.35
C TYR A 38 14.60 -8.21 7.82
N GLN A 39 15.77 -7.98 8.42
CA GLN A 39 16.03 -8.28 9.83
C GLN A 39 15.11 -7.54 10.80
N ARG A 40 14.74 -6.29 10.49
CA ARG A 40 13.88 -5.48 11.37
C ARG A 40 12.42 -5.93 11.36
N PHE A 41 11.92 -6.38 10.21
CA PHE A 41 10.48 -6.59 10.04
C PHE A 41 10.08 -8.06 9.92
N ALA A 42 10.94 -8.96 9.42
CA ALA A 42 10.56 -10.33 9.05
C ALA A 42 9.83 -11.12 10.15
N GLU A 43 10.24 -10.98 11.42
CA GLU A 43 9.69 -11.76 12.54
C GLU A 43 8.61 -11.02 13.35
N ASN A 44 8.39 -9.73 13.06
CA ASN A 44 7.37 -8.93 13.74
C ASN A 44 6.16 -8.79 12.82
N ASP A 45 5.24 -9.77 12.88
CA ASP A 45 4.07 -9.87 12.01
C ASP A 45 3.30 -8.54 11.94
N TRP A 46 3.02 -7.91 13.08
CA TRP A 46 2.27 -6.66 13.11
C TRP A 46 3.00 -5.53 12.38
N ALA A 47 4.29 -5.31 12.68
CA ALA A 47 5.07 -4.25 12.04
C ALA A 47 5.25 -4.51 10.54
N ALA A 48 5.45 -5.76 10.15
CA ALA A 48 5.66 -6.14 8.76
C ALA A 48 4.39 -5.99 7.92
N ILE A 49 3.24 -6.40 8.45
CA ILE A 49 1.93 -6.20 7.80
C ILE A 49 1.62 -4.71 7.66
N LYS A 50 1.92 -3.90 8.68
CA LYS A 50 1.73 -2.44 8.60
C LYS A 50 2.64 -1.79 7.56
N LEU A 51 3.88 -2.25 7.45
CA LEU A 51 4.78 -1.81 6.38
C LEU A 51 4.23 -2.19 5.00
N ASP A 52 3.75 -3.42 4.81
CA ASP A 52 3.14 -3.87 3.55
C ASP A 52 1.94 -2.99 3.16
N GLU A 53 1.02 -2.71 4.10
CA GLU A 53 -0.11 -1.81 3.87
C GLU A 53 0.35 -0.41 3.44
N ALA A 54 1.37 0.14 4.10
CA ALA A 54 1.93 1.45 3.78
C ALA A 54 2.61 1.48 2.41
N VAL A 55 3.39 0.45 2.06
CA VAL A 55 4.03 0.30 0.75
C VAL A 55 2.98 0.22 -0.36
N VAL A 56 1.93 -0.57 -0.17
CA VAL A 56 0.82 -0.68 -1.12
C VAL A 56 0.13 0.67 -1.30
N MET A 57 -0.18 1.36 -0.20
CA MET A 57 -0.81 2.68 -0.22
C MET A 57 0.03 3.69 -1.00
N ALA A 58 1.34 3.76 -0.73
CA ALA A 58 2.26 4.66 -1.40
C ALA A 58 2.36 4.33 -2.90
N ALA A 59 2.55 3.05 -3.25
CA ALA A 59 2.66 2.60 -4.64
C ALA A 59 1.41 2.93 -5.46
N LEU A 60 0.22 2.62 -4.93
CA LEU A 60 -1.05 2.90 -5.62
C LEU A 60 -1.30 4.40 -5.77
N LYS A 61 -0.96 5.22 -4.76
CA LYS A 61 -1.04 6.69 -4.86
C LYS A 61 -0.08 7.24 -5.92
N ALA A 62 1.08 6.63 -6.10
CA ALA A 62 2.05 6.95 -7.14
C ALA A 62 1.67 6.43 -8.54
N GLY A 63 0.50 5.80 -8.70
CA GLY A 63 0.02 5.30 -9.99
C GLY A 63 0.59 3.94 -10.41
N ILE A 64 1.32 3.25 -9.52
CA ILE A 64 1.80 1.88 -9.78
C ILE A 64 0.58 0.94 -9.87
N THR A 65 0.56 0.08 -10.88
CA THR A 65 -0.59 -0.80 -11.12
C THR A 65 -0.77 -1.83 -9.99
N PRO A 66 -2.00 -2.26 -9.68
CA PRO A 66 -2.25 -3.28 -8.65
C PRO A 66 -1.45 -4.57 -8.87
N LYS A 67 -1.30 -5.00 -10.13
CA LYS A 67 -0.51 -6.20 -10.49
C LYS A 67 0.96 -6.03 -10.10
N THR A 68 1.56 -4.87 -10.40
CA THR A 68 2.93 -4.57 -10.02
C THR A 68 3.08 -4.50 -8.50
N THR A 69 2.12 -3.88 -7.81
CA THR A 69 2.13 -3.78 -6.34
C THR A 69 2.04 -5.15 -5.66
N VAL A 70 1.25 -6.09 -6.20
CA VAL A 70 1.24 -7.48 -5.72
C VAL A 70 2.63 -8.12 -5.84
N ASN A 71 3.29 -7.97 -6.99
CA ASN A 71 4.64 -8.51 -7.20
C ASN A 71 5.67 -7.89 -6.24
N MET A 72 5.53 -6.61 -5.89
CA MET A 72 6.35 -5.96 -4.87
C MET A 72 6.16 -6.63 -3.51
N LEU A 73 4.92 -6.88 -3.08
CA LEU A 73 4.64 -7.55 -1.80
C LEU A 73 5.21 -8.96 -1.73
N HIS A 74 5.24 -9.70 -2.84
CA HIS A 74 5.92 -11.00 -2.86
C HIS A 74 7.41 -10.91 -2.51
N GLN A 75 8.02 -9.73 -2.65
CA GLN A 75 9.40 -9.43 -2.25
C GLN A 75 9.49 -8.69 -0.91
N GLY A 76 8.39 -8.46 -0.20
CA GLY A 76 8.41 -7.85 1.14
C GLY A 76 8.99 -8.80 2.20
N PRO A 77 9.58 -8.28 3.29
CA PRO A 77 10.13 -9.11 4.37
C PRO A 77 9.16 -10.15 4.92
N TYR A 78 7.90 -9.77 5.12
CA TYR A 78 6.88 -10.65 5.66
C TYR A 78 6.65 -11.88 4.77
N VAL A 79 6.31 -11.67 3.49
CA VAL A 79 6.05 -12.77 2.55
C VAL A 79 7.28 -13.65 2.38
N GLN A 80 8.47 -13.06 2.26
CA GLN A 80 9.72 -13.79 2.12
C GLN A 80 10.01 -14.66 3.35
N TYR A 81 9.82 -14.15 4.56
CA TYR A 81 9.97 -14.92 5.80
C TYR A 81 8.93 -16.02 5.95
N GLN A 82 7.66 -15.72 5.68
CA GLN A 82 6.58 -16.71 5.76
C GLN A 82 6.81 -17.88 4.80
N VAL A 83 7.19 -17.60 3.55
CA VAL A 83 7.44 -18.65 2.55
C VAL A 83 8.73 -19.41 2.81
N HIS A 84 9.85 -18.71 3.06
CA HIS A 84 11.18 -19.35 3.04
C HIS A 84 11.69 -19.81 4.41
N VAL A 85 11.17 -19.24 5.50
CA VAL A 85 11.57 -19.62 6.86
C VAL A 85 10.45 -20.42 7.54
N ARG A 86 9.21 -19.90 7.51
CA ARG A 86 8.05 -20.56 8.14
C ARG A 86 7.41 -21.64 7.28
N GLN A 87 7.86 -21.81 6.03
CA GLN A 87 7.33 -22.79 5.07
C GLN A 87 5.83 -22.66 4.81
N VAL A 88 5.27 -21.45 4.95
CA VAL A 88 3.88 -21.17 4.61
C VAL A 88 3.70 -21.35 3.09
N PRO A 89 2.63 -22.04 2.65
CA PRO A 89 2.40 -22.27 1.23
C PRO A 89 2.41 -20.98 0.41
N VAL A 90 3.13 -20.98 -0.71
CA VAL A 90 3.22 -19.83 -1.64
C VAL A 90 1.85 -19.34 -2.09
N LEU A 91 0.89 -20.26 -2.27
CA LEU A 91 -0.48 -19.92 -2.64
C LEU A 91 -1.16 -19.05 -1.57
N ALA A 92 -0.98 -19.38 -0.29
CA ALA A 92 -1.55 -18.61 0.82
C ALA A 92 -0.94 -17.21 0.88
N MET A 93 0.38 -17.08 0.73
CA MET A 93 1.03 -15.76 0.70
C MET A 93 0.70 -14.96 -0.56
N SER A 94 0.38 -15.63 -1.67
CA SER A 94 -0.16 -14.97 -2.87
C SER A 94 -1.60 -14.49 -2.71
N GLN A 95 -2.40 -15.14 -1.85
CA GLN A 95 -3.72 -14.65 -1.48
C GLN A 95 -3.60 -13.46 -0.53
N TYR A 96 -2.70 -13.52 0.46
CA TYR A 96 -2.36 -12.39 1.33
C TYR A 96 -2.00 -11.14 0.52
N ALA A 97 -0.98 -11.24 -0.36
CA ALA A 97 -0.53 -10.09 -1.14
C ALA A 97 -1.64 -9.45 -2.00
N ARG A 98 -2.46 -10.27 -2.67
CA ARG A 98 -3.63 -9.79 -3.43
C ARG A 98 -4.68 -9.16 -2.52
N GLY A 99 -4.97 -9.78 -1.38
CA GLY A 99 -5.92 -9.30 -0.38
C GLY A 99 -5.54 -7.92 0.16
N THR A 100 -4.27 -7.74 0.53
CA THR A 100 -3.75 -6.44 1.01
C THR A 100 -3.91 -5.35 -0.06
N VAL A 101 -3.57 -5.65 -1.32
CA VAL A 101 -3.75 -4.69 -2.42
C VAL A 101 -5.22 -4.31 -2.63
N ILE A 102 -6.12 -5.29 -2.66
CA ILE A 102 -7.57 -5.04 -2.81
C ILE A 102 -8.13 -4.22 -1.65
N GLN A 103 -7.75 -4.56 -0.41
CA GLN A 103 -8.16 -3.84 0.78
C GLN A 103 -7.76 -2.36 0.72
N VAL A 104 -6.50 -2.08 0.38
CA VAL A 104 -6.00 -0.70 0.29
C VAL A 104 -6.63 0.05 -0.89
N MET A 105 -6.86 -0.60 -2.03
CA MET A 105 -7.59 -0.01 -3.15
C MET A 105 -9.01 0.41 -2.72
N HIS A 106 -9.74 -0.46 -2.02
CA HIS A 106 -11.06 -0.12 -1.49
C HIS A 106 -11.01 1.05 -0.50
N GLN A 107 -9.98 1.12 0.35
CA GLN A 107 -9.78 2.24 1.25
C GLN A 107 -9.58 3.55 0.48
N LEU A 108 -8.69 3.56 -0.52
CA LEU A 108 -8.44 4.72 -1.38
C LEU A 108 -9.70 5.21 -2.12
N LEU A 109 -10.52 4.27 -2.62
CA LEU A 109 -11.79 4.61 -3.27
C LEU A 109 -12.80 5.23 -2.30
N LYS A 110 -12.87 4.71 -1.07
CA LYS A 110 -13.72 5.28 -0.01
C LYS A 110 -13.27 6.69 0.38
N ASP A 111 -11.96 6.90 0.53
CA ASP A 111 -11.41 8.21 0.91
C ASP A 111 -11.63 9.26 -0.18
N ARG A 112 -11.51 8.89 -1.47
CA ARG A 112 -11.87 9.78 -2.58
C ARG A 112 -13.35 10.18 -2.56
N ARG A 113 -14.26 9.24 -2.29
CA ARG A 113 -15.70 9.53 -2.20
C ARG A 113 -16.04 10.45 -1.02
N ARG A 114 -15.33 10.31 0.11
CA ARG A 114 -15.49 11.20 1.28
C ARG A 114 -14.90 12.58 1.03
N GLY A 115 -13.77 12.68 0.32
CA GLY A 115 -13.14 13.96 -0.05
C GLY A 115 -13.90 14.77 -1.11
N SER A 116 -14.70 14.10 -1.97
CA SER A 116 -15.57 14.78 -2.96
C SER A 116 -16.95 15.19 -2.43
N GLY A 117 -17.25 14.97 -1.14
CA GLY A 117 -18.56 15.23 -0.52
C GLY A 117 -18.74 16.64 0.09
N CYS A 118 -17.76 17.54 -0.03
CA CYS A 118 -17.85 18.91 0.49
C CYS A 118 -17.71 19.95 -0.64
N ASN A 119 -18.74 20.08 -1.48
CA ASN A 119 -19.11 21.34 -2.16
C ASN A 119 -20.41 21.13 -2.95
N SER A 120 -21.57 21.23 -2.28
CA SER A 120 -22.86 21.61 -2.89
C SER A 120 -24.00 21.44 -1.89
N SER A 121 -24.30 22.51 -1.16
CA SER A 121 -25.61 22.89 -0.61
C SER A 121 -25.34 24.17 0.18
N VAL A 122 -25.73 25.34 -0.34
CA VAL A 122 -26.78 26.25 0.20
C VAL A 122 -26.46 27.57 -0.55
N ASP A 123 -27.27 28.26 -1.36
CA ASP A 123 -28.71 28.32 -1.57
C ASP A 123 -29.01 28.74 -3.02
N GLN A 124 -30.10 28.23 -3.60
CA GLN A 124 -30.72 28.82 -4.78
C GLN A 124 -32.24 28.73 -4.68
N TYR A 125 -32.89 29.91 -4.81
CA TYR A 125 -34.29 30.20 -5.18
C TYR A 125 -35.37 29.97 -4.10
N ASP A 126 -36.43 30.78 -3.95
CA ASP A 126 -36.93 32.04 -4.54
C ASP A 126 -38.16 32.46 -3.69
N HIS A 127 -38.49 33.75 -3.58
CA HIS A 127 -39.86 34.23 -3.89
C HIS A 127 -40.05 35.75 -3.73
N GLN A 128 -40.62 36.31 -4.80
CA GLN A 128 -41.12 37.67 -5.00
C GLN A 128 -42.29 38.03 -4.06
N SER A 129 -42.40 39.30 -3.67
CA SER A 129 -43.64 40.07 -3.92
C SER A 129 -43.53 41.55 -3.56
N SER A 130 -43.95 42.36 -4.53
CA SER A 130 -44.30 43.77 -4.46
C SER A 130 -45.04 44.21 -3.19
N MET A 131 -44.71 45.40 -2.68
CA MET A 131 -45.73 46.37 -2.28
C MET A 131 -45.30 47.78 -2.68
N LYS A 132 -46.07 48.38 -3.59
CA LYS A 132 -46.26 49.83 -3.71
C LYS A 132 -47.02 50.34 -2.49
N LEU A 133 -46.84 51.62 -2.17
CA LEU A 133 -47.71 52.61 -1.48
C LEU A 133 -46.74 53.62 -0.83
N SER A 134 -46.80 54.93 -0.98
CA SER A 134 -47.57 55.88 -1.78
C SER A 134 -46.80 57.20 -1.72
#